data_AF-A0A975R962-F1
#
_entry.id   AF-A0A975R962-F1
#
_cell.length_a   1.000
_cell.length_b   1.000
_cell.length_c   1.000
_cell.angle_alpha   90.00
_cell.angle_beta   90.00
_cell.angle_gamma   90.00
#
_symmetry.space_group_name_H-M   'P 1'
#
loop_
_entity.id
_entity.type
_entity.pdbx_description
1 polymer ?
#
loop_
_entity_poly.entity_id
_entity_poly.type
_entity_poly.pdbx_seq_one_letter_code
_entity_poly.pdbx_strand_id
1 'polypeptide(L)'
;MRKKPCTHEYLAATESARVLICKECGIVHLHIQNLAMRLEVREFLGLADTLTEAANRVRVDEKEKTRHQEFNVLKSAHRLN
;
A
#
# COMPACT_ATOMS: atom_id res chain seq x y z
N MET A 1 -20.89 32.34 -2.30
CA MET A 1 -19.86 31.81 -3.23
C MET A 1 -20.24 30.38 -3.64
N ARG A 2 -20.71 30.16 -4.88
CA ARG A 2 -20.96 28.79 -5.38
C ARG A 2 -19.60 28.16 -5.69
N LYS A 3 -19.11 27.27 -4.83
CA LYS A 3 -17.91 26.46 -5.13
C LYS A 3 -18.27 25.62 -6.36
N LYS A 4 -17.50 25.75 -7.45
CA LYS A 4 -17.62 24.87 -8.61
C LYS A 4 -17.58 23.41 -8.12
N PRO A 5 -18.45 22.51 -8.61
CA PRO A 5 -18.37 21.10 -8.24
C PRO A 5 -17.02 20.57 -8.73
N CYS A 6 -16.18 20.15 -7.80
CA CYS A 6 -14.89 19.58 -8.11
C CYS A 6 -15.08 18.19 -8.76
N THR A 7 -14.37 17.96 -9.86
CA THR A 7 -14.34 16.66 -10.52
C THR A 7 -13.18 15.84 -9.96
N HIS A 8 -13.47 14.62 -9.49
CA HIS A 8 -12.47 13.70 -8.95
C HIS A 8 -12.20 12.58 -9.94
N GLU A 9 -10.95 12.44 -10.36
CA GLU A 9 -10.48 11.42 -11.29
C GLU A 9 -9.86 10.26 -10.53
N TYR A 10 -10.17 9.02 -10.92
CA TYR A 10 -9.58 7.83 -10.30
C TYR A 10 -8.13 7.67 -10.75
N LEU A 11 -7.22 7.54 -9.78
CA LEU A 11 -5.81 7.22 -10.02
C LEU A 11 -5.55 5.72 -9.88
N ALA A 12 -6.16 5.08 -8.88
CA ALA A 12 -6.02 3.65 -8.63
C ALA A 12 -7.22 3.11 -7.85
N ALA A 13 -7.57 1.84 -8.06
CA ALA A 13 -8.57 1.12 -7.28
C ALA A 13 -8.18 -0.36 -7.17
N THR A 14 -8.17 -0.87 -5.94
CA THR A 14 -7.99 -2.28 -5.58
C THR A 14 -9.09 -2.68 -4.60
N GLU A 15 -9.16 -3.96 -4.24
CA GLU A 15 -10.09 -4.44 -3.22
C GLU A 15 -9.86 -3.77 -1.85
N SER A 16 -8.62 -3.39 -1.55
CA SER A 16 -8.24 -2.82 -0.27
C SER A 16 -8.35 -1.30 -0.20
N ALA A 17 -8.18 -0.60 -1.34
CA ALA A 17 -8.11 0.85 -1.36
C ALA A 17 -8.49 1.46 -2.71
N ARG A 18 -8.92 2.72 -2.71
CA ARG A 18 -9.09 3.55 -3.90
C ARG A 18 -8.48 4.93 -3.69
N VAL A 19 -7.88 5.47 -4.75
CA VAL A 19 -7.23 6.78 -4.78
C VAL A 19 -7.86 7.60 -5.89
N LEU A 20 -8.32 8.81 -5.56
CA LEU A 20 -8.82 9.79 -6.51
C LEU A 20 -8.06 11.10 -6.36
N ILE A 21 -8.00 11.91 -7.41
CA ILE A 21 -7.43 13.26 -7.37
C ILE A 21 -8.41 14.28 -7.93
N CYS A 22 -8.52 15.42 -7.26
CA CYS A 22 -9.15 16.60 -7.82
C CYS A 22 -8.08 17.48 -8.47
N LYS A 23 -8.02 17.51 -9.80
CA LYS A 23 -7.05 18.34 -10.55
C LYS A 23 -7.25 19.85 -10.33
N GLU A 24 -8.46 20.26 -9.97
CA GLU A 24 -8.78 21.67 -9.69
C GLU A 24 -8.31 22.12 -8.31
N CYS A 25 -8.35 21.22 -7.33
CA CYS A 25 -8.00 21.55 -5.93
C CYS A 25 -6.62 21.07 -5.51
N GLY A 26 -5.97 20.19 -6.30
CA GLY A 26 -4.72 19.55 -5.92
C GLY A 26 -4.85 18.62 -4.70
N ILE A 27 -6.06 18.14 -4.42
CA ILE A 27 -6.33 17.26 -3.28
C ILE A 27 -6.47 15.83 -3.76
N VAL A 28 -5.74 14.93 -3.11
CA VAL A 28 -5.85 13.48 -3.27
C VAL A 28 -6.77 12.93 -2.19
N HIS A 29 -7.72 12.11 -2.61
CA HIS A 29 -8.67 11.40 -1.77
C HIS A 29 -8.26 9.93 -1.72
N LEU A 30 -7.74 9.49 -0.58
CA LEU A 30 -7.38 8.10 -0.33
C LEU A 30 -8.45 7.46 0.54
N HIS A 31 -9.08 6.40 0.04
CA HIS A 31 -10.03 5.59 0.79
C HIS A 31 -9.44 4.20 1.01
N ILE A 32 -9.40 3.77 2.27
CA ILE A 32 -8.96 2.43 2.69
C ILE A 32 -10.08 1.89 3.59
N GLN A 33 -10.92 1.00 3.07
CA GLN A 33 -12.10 0.48 3.77
C GLN A 33 -12.93 1.61 4.42
N ASN A 34 -12.97 1.67 5.77
CA ASN A 34 -13.72 2.65 6.56
C ASN A 34 -12.93 3.95 6.85
N LEU A 35 -11.71 4.06 6.33
CA LEU A 35 -10.86 5.25 6.46
C LEU A 35 -10.90 6.06 5.17
N ALA A 36 -11.12 7.37 5.29
CA ALA A 36 -11.01 8.32 4.19
C ALA A 36 -10.09 9.47 4.59
N MET A 37 -9.07 9.73 3.78
CA MET A 37 -8.10 10.80 4.00
C MET A 37 -8.11 11.75 2.80
N ARG A 38 -7.91 13.04 3.10
CA ARG A 38 -7.70 14.10 2.10
C ARG A 38 -6.32 14.65 2.33
N LEU A 39 -5.49 14.58 1.31
CA LEU A 39 -4.07 14.92 1.37
C LEU A 39 -3.76 15.89 0.24
N GLU A 40 -2.85 16.83 0.48
CA GLU A 40 -2.23 17.54 -0.63
C GLU A 40 -1.36 16.58 -1.45
N VAL A 41 -1.12 16.90 -2.72
CA VAL A 41 -0.31 16.04 -3.61
C VAL A 41 1.05 15.70 -2.99
N ARG A 42 1.72 16.68 -2.38
CA ARG A 42 3.05 16.49 -1.78
C ARG A 42 3.02 15.50 -0.61
N GLU A 43 2.01 15.61 0.25
CA GLU A 43 1.83 14.72 1.40
C GLU A 43 1.47 13.30 0.94
N PHE A 44 0.61 13.18 -0.07
CA PHE A 44 0.26 11.90 -0.68
C PHE A 44 1.49 11.20 -1.27
N LEU A 45 2.37 11.92 -1.97
CA LEU A 45 3.60 11.36 -2.53
C LEU A 45 4.53 10.83 -1.42
N GLY A 46 4.75 11.63 -0.37
CA GLY A 46 5.57 11.19 0.77
C GLY A 46 4.97 9.96 1.49
N LEU A 47 3.65 9.91 1.64
CA LEU A 47 2.95 8.74 2.17
C LEU A 47 3.13 7.51 1.26
N ALA A 48 2.99 7.67 -0.05
CA ALA A 48 3.15 6.59 -1.01
C ALA A 48 4.58 6.01 -1.02
N ASP A 49 5.60 6.86 -0.95
CA ASP A 49 7.00 6.44 -0.86
C ASP A 49 7.23 5.66 0.45
N THR A 50 6.73 6.16 1.57
CA THR A 50 6.84 5.50 2.89
C THR A 50 6.16 4.13 2.89
N LEU A 51 4.95 4.02 2.35
CA LEU A 51 4.23 2.76 2.26
C LEU A 51 4.90 1.76 1.30
N THR A 52 5.48 2.26 0.21
CA THR A 52 6.23 1.44 -0.75
C THR A 52 7.49 0.86 -0.09
N GLU A 53 8.24 1.68 0.63
CA GLU A 53 9.40 1.23 1.39
C GLU A 53 9.01 0.18 2.44
N ALA A 54 7.97 0.44 3.23
CA ALA A 54 7.46 -0.50 4.22
C ALA A 54 7.02 -1.83 3.59
N ALA A 55 6.27 -1.79 2.48
CA ALA A 55 5.83 -2.98 1.77
C ALA A 55 7.02 -3.81 1.24
N ASN A 56 8.07 -3.15 0.75
CA ASN A 56 9.27 -3.84 0.29
C ASN A 56 10.00 -4.55 1.44
N ARG A 57 10.12 -3.91 2.61
CA ARG A 57 10.74 -4.55 3.80
C ARG A 57 9.94 -5.77 4.25
N VAL A 58 8.62 -5.66 4.33
CA VAL A 58 7.74 -6.79 4.70
C VAL A 58 7.89 -7.97 3.74
N ARG A 59 7.96 -7.70 2.43
CA ARG A 59 8.16 -8.75 1.41
C ARG A 59 9.50 -9.47 1.53
N VAL A 60 10.56 -8.78 1.96
CA VAL A 60 11.87 -9.40 2.21
C VAL A 60 11.76 -10.34 3.41
N ASP A 61 11.20 -9.88 4.52
CA ASP A 61 11.02 -10.70 5.72
C ASP A 61 10.15 -11.95 5.46
N GLU A 62 9.08 -11.82 4.66
CA GLU A 62 8.24 -12.96 4.30
C GLU A 62 9.00 -14.02 3.49
N LYS A 63 9.84 -13.59 2.53
CA LYS A 63 10.71 -14.49 1.76
C LYS A 63 11.73 -15.20 2.65
N GLU A 64 12.29 -14.50 3.63
CA GLU A 64 13.24 -15.09 4.58
C GLU A 64 12.59 -16.09 5.53
N LYS A 65 11.33 -15.85 5.94
CA LYS A 65 10.54 -16.81 6.72
C LYS A 65 10.25 -18.09 5.93
N THR A 66 9.92 -17.97 4.64
CA THR A 66 9.69 -19.14 3.79
C THR A 66 10.96 -19.97 3.63
N ARG A 67 12.12 -19.32 3.41
CA ARG A 67 13.42 -20.01 3.34
C ARG A 67 13.77 -20.73 4.64
N HIS A 68 13.59 -20.11 5.80
CA HIS A 68 13.86 -20.77 7.08
C HIS A 68 12.94 -21.97 7.35
N GLN A 69 11.68 -21.93 6.91
CA GLN A 69 10.80 -23.09 6.99
C GLN A 69 11.29 -24.24 6.10
N GLU A 70 11.68 -23.98 4.86
CA GLU A 70 12.22 -25.01 3.95
C GLU A 70 13.49 -25.67 4.50
N PHE A 71 14.40 -24.89 5.10
CA PHE A 71 15.62 -25.44 5.72
C PHE A 71 15.33 -26.32 6.95
N ASN A 72 14.31 -26.00 7.74
CA ASN A 72 13.92 -26.81 8.90
C ASN A 72 13.23 -28.13 8.50
N VAL A 73 12.48 -28.13 7.39
CA VAL A 73 11.87 -29.35 6.83
C VAL A 73 12.94 -30.30 6.29
N LEU A 74 13.97 -29.79 5.60
CA LEU A 74 15.07 -30.63 5.10
C LEU A 74 15.92 -31.24 6.22
N LYS A 75 16.18 -30.50 7.32
CA LYS A 75 16.95 -31.02 8.47
C LYS A 75 16.23 -32.11 9.26
N SER A 76 14.89 -32.06 9.32
CA SER A 76 14.10 -33.09 10.01
C SER A 76 13.99 -34.38 9.18
N ALA A 77 13.96 -34.28 7.85
CA ALA A 77 14.01 -35.45 6.97
C ALA A 77 15.36 -36.22 7.05
N HIS A 78 16.47 -35.52 7.35
CA HIS A 78 17.80 -36.15 7.39
C HIS A 78 18.15 -36.84 8.72
N ARG A 79 17.33 -36.70 9.77
CA ARG A 79 17.55 -37.35 11.08
C ARG A 79 16.80 -38.67 11.29
N LEU A 80 16.09 -39.17 10.28
CA LEU A 80 15.25 -40.37 10.36
C LEU A 80 15.85 -41.62 9.68
N ASN A 81 17.15 -41.61 9.36
CA ASN A 81 17.87 -42.81 8.89
C ASN A 81 18.98 -43.19 9.86
#